data_AF-A0A2A2H428-F1
#
_entry.id   AF-A0A2A2H428-F1
#
_cell.length_a   1.000
_cell.length_b   1.000
_cell.length_c   1.000
_cell.angle_alpha   90.00
_cell.angle_beta   90.00
_cell.angle_gamma   90.00
#
_symmetry.space_group_name_H-M   'P 1'
#
loop_
_entity.id
_entity.type
_entity.pdbx_description
1 polymer ?
#
loop_
_entity_poly.entity_id
_entity_poly.type
_entity_poly.pdbx_seq_one_letter_code
_entity_poly.pdbx_strand_id
1 'polypeptide(L)'
;MGAALRRGWPAFAQWFAACFERAMGYNVQFPVPLSEPEVKAIAKSVAKWTHRRFTEKAFAEYVARTHSPEIQAIRGARGCRKSSCYRLKFALFVLNADLL
;
A
#
# COMPACT_ATOMS: atom_id res chain seq x y z
N MET A 1 3.62 -1.48 -0.56
CA MET A 1 5.10 -1.36 -0.50
C MET A 1 5.56 -0.74 0.81
N GLY A 2 5.11 0.46 1.21
CA GLY A 2 5.59 1.11 2.45
C GLY A 2 5.37 0.37 3.78
N ALA A 3 4.51 -0.65 3.83
CA ALA A 3 4.27 -1.44 5.05
C ALA A 3 5.45 -2.36 5.43
N ALA A 4 6.26 -2.79 4.47
CA ALA A 4 7.37 -3.69 4.74
C ALA A 4 8.59 -2.95 5.34
N LEU A 5 8.86 -1.70 4.92
CA LEU A 5 9.92 -0.86 5.49
C LEU A 5 9.68 -0.57 6.99
N ARG A 6 8.40 -0.48 7.38
CA ARG A 6 7.97 -0.17 8.75
C ARG A 6 8.11 -1.32 9.75
N ARG A 7 8.43 -2.54 9.31
CA ARG A 7 8.56 -3.72 10.20
C ARG A 7 9.93 -3.85 10.86
N GLY A 8 10.91 -3.00 10.52
CA GLY A 8 12.23 -3.04 11.16
C GLY A 8 13.37 -2.37 10.39
N TRP A 9 13.09 -1.41 9.50
CA TRP A 9 14.10 -0.64 8.75
C TRP A 9 15.24 -1.51 8.18
N PRO A 10 14.91 -2.49 7.29
CA PRO A 10 15.89 -3.46 6.81
C PRO A 10 17.01 -2.79 6.02
N ALA A 11 18.20 -3.40 6.04
CA ALA A 11 19.33 -2.96 5.24
C ALA A 11 18.98 -2.90 3.74
N PHE A 12 19.63 -2.00 3.00
CA PHE A 12 19.33 -1.76 1.58
C PHE A 12 19.25 -3.03 0.73
N ALA A 13 20.14 -4.00 0.94
CA ALA A 13 20.14 -5.26 0.18
C ALA A 13 18.86 -6.09 0.41
N GLN A 14 18.43 -6.20 1.68
CA GLN A 14 17.19 -6.90 2.04
C GLN A 14 15.97 -6.15 1.51
N TRP A 15 15.98 -4.81 1.59
CA TRP A 15 14.93 -3.97 1.05
C TRP A 15 14.81 -4.09 -0.47
N PHE A 16 15.94 -4.09 -1.17
CA PHE A 16 15.99 -4.30 -2.61
C PHE A 16 15.45 -5.67 -3.02
N ALA A 17 15.82 -6.74 -2.31
CA ALA A 17 15.28 -8.08 -2.57
C ALA A 17 13.75 -8.11 -2.44
N ALA A 18 13.20 -7.53 -1.37
CA ALA A 18 11.74 -7.44 -1.17
C ALA A 18 11.05 -6.59 -2.27
N CYS A 19 11.67 -5.49 -2.71
CA CYS A 19 11.16 -4.71 -3.84
C CYS A 19 11.19 -5.51 -5.15
N PHE A 20 12.24 -6.29 -5.37
CA PHE A 20 12.40 -7.11 -6.57
C PHE A 20 11.39 -8.25 -6.62
N GLU A 21 11.24 -9.03 -5.54
CA GLU A 21 10.22 -10.09 -5.46
C GLU A 21 8.82 -9.54 -5.73
N ARG A 22 8.51 -8.37 -5.16
CA ARG A 22 7.21 -7.76 -5.39
C ARG A 22 7.02 -7.23 -6.80
N ALA A 23 8.08 -6.68 -7.40
CA ALA A 23 8.04 -6.26 -8.81
C ALA A 23 7.86 -7.46 -9.74
N MET A 24 8.55 -8.58 -9.47
CA MET A 24 8.38 -9.84 -10.19
C MET A 24 6.95 -10.39 -10.04
N GLY A 25 6.38 -10.36 -8.82
CA GLY A 25 5.00 -10.78 -8.58
C GLY A 25 3.94 -9.94 -9.30
N TYR A 26 4.25 -8.70 -9.68
CA TYR A 26 3.43 -7.90 -10.59
C TYR A 26 3.75 -8.20 -12.06
N ASN A 27 5.02 -8.44 -12.39
CA ASN A 27 5.44 -8.69 -13.76
C ASN A 27 4.73 -9.90 -14.38
N VAL A 28 4.51 -10.95 -13.58
CA VAL A 28 3.79 -12.17 -14.01
C VAL A 28 2.30 -11.97 -14.28
N GLN A 29 1.72 -10.82 -13.88
CA GLN A 29 0.31 -10.51 -14.12
C GLN A 29 0.09 -9.77 -15.45
N PHE A 30 1.16 -9.33 -16.12
CA PHE A 30 1.05 -8.66 -17.41
C PHE A 30 0.88 -9.67 -18.56
N PRO A 31 0.10 -9.33 -19.60
CA PRO A 31 -0.05 -10.18 -20.80
C PRO A 31 1.28 -10.43 -21.52
N VAL A 32 2.20 -9.48 -21.45
CA VAL A 32 3.58 -9.59 -21.94
C VAL A 32 4.51 -9.22 -20.78
N PRO A 33 5.20 -10.20 -20.17
CA PRO A 33 6.11 -9.94 -19.07
C PRO A 33 7.36 -9.21 -19.57
N LEU A 34 7.85 -8.25 -18.77
CA LEU A 34 9.11 -7.57 -19.03
C LEU A 34 10.30 -8.50 -18.73
N SER A 35 11.46 -8.18 -19.30
CA SER A 35 12.68 -8.91 -19.04
C SER A 35 13.13 -8.73 -17.58
N GLU A 36 13.74 -9.76 -17.00
CA GLU A 36 14.29 -9.71 -15.63
C GLU A 36 15.22 -8.50 -15.36
N PRO A 37 16.18 -8.13 -16.25
CA PRO A 37 17.03 -6.97 -16.01
C PRO A 37 16.26 -5.64 -15.94
N GLU A 38 15.19 -5.48 -16.72
CA GLU A 38 14.34 -4.29 -16.65
C GLU A 38 13.58 -4.22 -15.33
N VAL A 39 12.98 -5.34 -14.90
CA VAL A 39 12.28 -5.41 -13.61
C VAL A 39 13.25 -5.13 -12.46
N LYS A 40 14.48 -5.64 -12.55
CA LYS A 40 15.56 -5.38 -11.59
C LYS A 40 15.95 -3.90 -11.54
N ALA A 41 16.02 -3.22 -12.69
CA ALA A 41 16.31 -1.79 -12.77
C ALA A 41 15.20 -0.95 -12.11
N ILE A 42 13.93 -1.29 -12.40
CA ILE A 42 12.76 -0.64 -11.79
C ILE A 42 12.78 -0.83 -10.27
N ALA A 43 12.95 -2.07 -9.80
CA ALA A 43 13.02 -2.39 -8.38
C ALA A 43 14.17 -1.63 -7.67
N LYS A 44 15.33 -1.49 -8.33
CA LYS A 44 16.49 -0.76 -7.80
C LYS A 44 16.21 0.75 -7.68
N SER A 45 15.52 1.34 -8.65
CA SER A 45 15.12 2.75 -8.61
C SER A 45 14.18 3.02 -7.44
N VAL A 46 13.16 2.18 -7.27
CA VAL A 46 12.19 2.25 -6.17
C VAL A 46 12.88 2.06 -4.82
N ALA A 47 13.74 1.05 -4.68
CA ALA A 47 14.48 0.77 -3.46
C ALA A 47 15.37 1.94 -3.04
N LYS A 48 16.11 2.54 -3.98
CA LYS A 48 16.94 3.73 -3.71
C LYS A 48 16.11 4.93 -3.29
N TRP A 49 15.01 5.22 -4.00
CA TRP A 49 14.18 6.38 -3.73
C TRP A 49 13.53 6.28 -2.34
N THR A 50 13.04 5.08 -1.99
CA THR A 50 12.38 4.81 -0.72
C THR A 50 13.36 4.83 0.45
N HIS A 51 14.51 4.15 0.33
CA HIS A 51 15.54 4.12 1.38
C HIS A 51 16.15 5.51 1.66
N ARG A 52 16.14 6.43 0.68
CA ARG A 52 16.62 7.80 0.88
C ARG A 52 15.61 8.72 1.57
N ARG A 53 14.31 8.49 1.37
CA ARG A 53 13.25 9.43 1.75
C ARG A 53 12.44 8.99 2.96
N PHE A 54 12.28 7.70 3.15
CA PHE A 54 11.69 7.17 4.37
C PHE A 54 12.82 6.92 5.36
N THR A 55 12.79 7.66 6.46
CA THR A 55 13.68 7.47 7.61
C THR A 55 12.84 7.29 8.84
N GLU A 56 13.40 6.63 9.86
CA GLU A 56 12.71 6.40 11.13
C GLU A 56 12.24 7.70 11.77
N LYS A 57 13.12 8.71 11.78
CA LYS A 57 12.83 10.03 12.33
C LYS A 57 11.67 10.72 11.61
N ALA A 58 11.71 10.79 10.27
CA ALA A 58 10.64 11.44 9.50
C ALA A 58 9.31 10.70 9.66
N PHE A 59 9.34 9.37 9.83
CA PHE A 59 8.15 8.59 10.11
C PHE A 59 7.63 8.81 11.53
N ALA A 60 8.49 8.86 12.54
CA ALA A 60 8.13 9.14 13.93
C ALA A 60 7.49 10.53 14.06
N GLU A 61 8.07 11.55 13.42
CA GLU A 61 7.51 12.90 13.34
C GLU A 61 6.15 12.92 12.64
N TYR A 62 6.00 12.18 11.54
CA TYR A 62 4.72 12.01 10.86
C TYR A 62 3.67 11.36 11.77
N VAL A 63 4.04 10.30 12.50
CA VAL A 63 3.14 9.59 13.42
C VAL A 63 2.71 10.52 14.55
N ALA A 64 3.66 11.16 15.23
CA ALA A 64 3.38 12.12 16.30
C ALA A 64 2.40 13.20 15.85
N ARG A 65 2.55 13.73 14.64
CA ARG A 65 1.68 14.78 14.08
C ARG A 65 0.29 14.28 13.66
N THR A 66 0.14 13.03 13.25
CA THR A 66 -1.08 12.54 12.57
C THR A 66 -1.84 11.44 13.31
N HIS A 67 -1.27 10.88 14.38
CA HIS A 67 -1.86 9.78 15.16
C HIS A 67 -2.30 10.22 16.55
N SER A 68 -2.65 11.50 16.75
CA SER A 68 -3.40 11.89 17.94
C SER A 68 -4.72 11.11 17.99
N PRO A 69 -5.22 10.77 19.19
CA PRO A 69 -6.49 10.07 19.36
C PRO A 69 -7.64 10.78 18.66
N GLU A 70 -7.69 12.12 18.70
CA GLU A 70 -8.76 12.87 18.03
C GLU A 70 -8.67 12.75 16.50
N ILE A 71 -7.46 12.87 15.93
CA ILE A 71 -7.27 12.76 14.47
C ILE A 71 -7.65 11.35 13.98
N GLN A 72 -7.27 10.31 14.73
CA GLN A 72 -7.62 8.92 14.41
C GLN A 72 -9.13 8.66 14.54
N ALA A 73 -9.78 9.18 15.58
CA ALA A 73 -11.22 9.07 15.76
C ALA A 73 -11.99 9.74 14.60
N ILE A 74 -11.58 10.95 14.18
CA ILE A 74 -12.19 11.65 13.03
C ILE A 74 -12.03 10.85 11.74
N ARG A 75 -10.86 10.23 11.52
CA ARG A 75 -10.61 9.39 10.34
C ARG A 75 -11.46 8.11 10.35
N GLY A 76 -11.54 7.43 11.50
CA GLY A 76 -12.40 6.26 11.69
C GLY A 76 -13.86 6.57 11.40
N ALA A 77 -14.39 7.68 11.95
CA ALA A 77 -15.76 8.13 11.71
C ALA A 77 -16.06 8.47 10.23
N ARG A 78 -15.08 8.98 9.48
CA ARG A 78 -15.21 9.20 8.03
C ARG A 78 -15.25 7.87 7.25
N GLY A 79 -14.48 6.87 7.67
CA GLY A 79 -14.51 5.52 7.10
C GLY A 79 -15.86 4.82 7.28
N CYS A 80 -16.48 4.98 8.46
CA CYS A 80 -17.80 4.41 8.78
C CYS A 80 -18.94 5.01 7.91
N ARG A 81 -18.92 6.32 7.66
CA ARG A 81 -19.94 6.98 6.82
C ARG A 81 -19.95 6.47 5.37
N LYS A 82 -18.78 6.14 4.84
CA LYS A 82 -18.64 5.56 3.49
C LYS A 82 -19.11 4.11 3.45
N SER A 83 -18.70 3.29 4.43
CA SER A 83 -19.02 1.85 4.50
C SER A 83 -20.50 1.56 4.77
N SER A 84 -21.21 2.40 5.51
CA SER A 84 -22.67 2.31 5.64
C SER A 84 -23.40 2.51 4.29
N CYS A 85 -22.91 3.42 3.44
CA CYS A 85 -23.48 3.68 2.11
C CYS A 85 -23.19 2.55 1.10
N TYR A 86 -22.01 1.91 1.15
CA TYR A 86 -21.71 0.77 0.27
C TYR A 86 -22.49 -0.50 0.65
N ARG A 87 -22.80 -0.71 1.95
CA ARG A 87 -23.64 -1.84 2.40
C ARG A 87 -25.08 -1.73 1.87
N LEU A 88 -25.66 -0.53 1.84
CA LEU A 88 -27.02 -0.31 1.30
C LEU A 88 -27.07 -0.39 -0.23
N LYS A 89 -26.06 0.12 -0.95
CA LYS A 89 -26.00 0.02 -2.41
C LYS A 89 -25.80 -1.43 -2.91
N PHE A 90 -25.04 -2.25 -2.18
CA PHE A 90 -24.88 -3.66 -2.52
C PHE A 90 -26.15 -4.47 -2.23
N ALA A 91 -26.83 -4.22 -1.10
CA ALA A 91 -28.11 -4.85 -0.79
C ALA A 91 -29.21 -4.51 -1.81
N LEU A 92 -29.28 -3.25 -2.28
CA LEU A 92 -30.25 -2.84 -3.30
C LEU A 92 -29.96 -3.46 -4.68
N PHE A 93 -28.68 -3.68 -5.02
CA PHE A 93 -28.29 -4.38 -6.26
C PHE A 93 -28.65 -5.88 -6.21
N VAL A 94 -28.43 -6.54 -5.08
CA VAL A 94 -28.81 -7.96 -4.88
C VAL A 94 -30.33 -8.12 -4.88
N LEU A 95 -31.08 -7.25 -4.20
CA LEU A 95 -32.55 -7.35 -4.11
C LEU A 95 -33.30 -6.99 -5.42
N ASN A 96 -32.67 -6.33 -6.39
CA ASN A 96 -33.28 -6.05 -7.70
C ASN A 96 -32.93 -7.10 -8.78
N ALA A 97 -32.03 -8.05 -8.49
CA ALA A 97 -31.61 -9.08 -9.44
C ALA A 97 -32.38 -10.41 -9.31
N ASP A 98 -33.26 -10.55 -8.32
CA ASP A 98 -34.11 -11.74 -8.11
C ASP A 98 -35.55 -11.56 -8.65
N LEU A 99 -35.79 -10.58 -9.53
CA LEU A 99 -37.13 -10.25 -10.04
C LEU A 99 -37.24 -10.08 -11.57
N LEU A 100 -36.34 -10.71 -12.34
CA LEU A 100 -36.53 -11.05 -13.76
C LEU A 100 -35.86 -12.38 -14.10
#